data_AF-A0A935LXW5-F1
#
_entry.id   AF-A0A935LXW5-F1
#
_cell.length_a   1.000
_cell.length_b   1.000
_cell.length_c   1.000
_cell.angle_alpha   90.00
_cell.angle_beta   90.00
_cell.angle_gamma   90.00
#
_symmetry.space_group_name_H-M   'P 1'
#
loop_
_entity.id
_entity.type
_entity.pdbx_description
1 polymer ?
#
loop_
_entity_poly.entity_id
_entity_poly.type
_entity_poly.pdbx_seq_one_letter_code
_entity_poly.pdbx_strand_id
1 'polypeptide(L)'
;MKSPARTWKPWYCIAALLVMNIGSNVAPPEFAAILFLLIWFAAGWYFWDLGGQLSERLPAGSKVNYRRFKVGVVYILVVPVIFAWFPQDEFLLNNYTPSEYGWRWAMIPVQLAFGYFAFYNLYFLSKAVLDMRNKQGRQEHLVQYLLLFWFFPIGIFFLQPRIDSVLGGPLR
;
A
#
# COMPACT_ATOMS: atom_id res chain seq x y z
N MET A 1 12.05 -19.49 1.98
CA MET A 1 10.56 -19.47 1.96
C MET A 1 10.12 -18.79 0.66
N LYS A 2 9.09 -19.31 -0.04
CA LYS A 2 8.47 -18.57 -1.16
C LYS A 2 7.80 -17.34 -0.57
N SER A 3 8.08 -16.16 -1.11
CA SER A 3 7.56 -14.91 -0.58
C SER A 3 6.02 -14.87 -0.70
N PRO A 4 5.31 -14.27 0.27
CA PRO A 4 3.86 -14.13 0.20
C PRO A 4 3.39 -13.39 -1.06
N ALA A 5 4.20 -12.47 -1.60
CA ALA A 5 3.86 -11.77 -2.85
C ALA A 5 3.66 -12.71 -4.05
N ARG A 6 4.33 -13.88 -4.06
CA ARG A 6 4.22 -14.90 -5.13
C ARG A 6 3.09 -15.91 -4.89
N THR A 7 2.63 -16.07 -3.65
CA THR A 7 1.60 -17.05 -3.28
C THR A 7 0.22 -16.42 -3.10
N TRP A 8 0.15 -15.10 -2.92
CA TRP A 8 -1.09 -14.36 -2.82
C TRP A 8 -1.80 -14.30 -4.16
N LYS A 9 -3.02 -14.85 -4.18
CA LYS A 9 -3.84 -14.91 -5.38
C LYS A 9 -4.90 -13.80 -5.33
N PRO A 10 -5.35 -13.25 -6.48
CA PRO A 10 -6.21 -12.06 -6.53
C PRO A 10 -7.49 -12.17 -5.70
N TRP A 11 -8.05 -13.38 -5.62
CA TRP A 11 -9.29 -13.66 -4.90
C TRP A 11 -9.18 -13.53 -3.39
N TYR A 12 -7.99 -13.63 -2.79
CA TYR A 12 -7.83 -13.38 -1.36
C TYR A 12 -8.17 -11.92 -1.01
N CYS A 13 -7.91 -10.99 -1.93
CA CYS A 13 -8.19 -9.57 -1.72
C CYS A 13 -9.69 -9.28 -1.81
N ILE A 14 -10.37 -9.89 -2.78
CA ILE A 14 -11.84 -9.79 -2.88
C ILE A 14 -12.50 -10.46 -1.68
N ALA A 15 -12.07 -11.66 -1.31
CA ALA A 15 -12.59 -12.37 -0.15
C ALA A 15 -12.40 -11.55 1.14
N ALA A 16 -11.23 -10.93 1.34
CA ALA A 16 -10.97 -10.07 2.49
C ALA A 16 -11.92 -8.86 2.52
N LEU A 17 -12.15 -8.20 1.38
CA LEU A 17 -13.07 -7.06 1.29
C LEU A 17 -14.53 -7.46 1.53
N LEU A 18 -14.96 -8.61 1.01
CA LEU A 18 -16.31 -9.13 1.25
C LEU A 18 -16.50 -9.51 2.73
N VAL A 19 -15.52 -10.19 3.33
CA VAL A 19 -15.55 -10.53 4.76
C VAL A 19 -15.56 -9.26 5.62
N MET A 20 -14.81 -8.22 5.24
CA MET A 20 -14.83 -6.94 5.94
C MET A 20 -16.19 -6.26 5.83
N ASN A 21 -16.78 -6.21 4.64
CA ASN A 21 -18.08 -5.57 4.41
C ASN A 21 -19.22 -6.31 5.12
N ILE A 22 -19.23 -7.64 5.10
CA ILE A 22 -20.22 -8.44 5.84
C ILE A 22 -19.97 -8.31 7.34
N GLY A 23 -18.71 -8.45 7.77
CA GLY A 23 -18.31 -8.37 9.17
C GLY A 23 -18.66 -7.03 9.81
N SER A 24 -18.50 -5.92 9.09
CA SER A 24 -18.86 -4.59 9.61
C SER A 24 -20.36 -4.39 9.83
N ASN A 25 -21.21 -5.17 9.16
CA ASN A 25 -22.66 -5.08 9.31
C ASN A 25 -23.23 -6.04 10.37
N VAL A 26 -22.47 -7.05 10.79
CA VAL A 26 -22.96 -8.13 11.67
C VAL A 26 -22.22 -8.15 13.02
N ALA A 27 -20.99 -7.65 13.08
CA ALA A 27 -20.15 -7.70 14.27
C ALA A 27 -20.11 -6.36 15.02
N PRO A 28 -19.71 -6.36 16.31
CA PRO A 28 -19.44 -5.13 17.04
C PRO A 28 -18.42 -4.24 16.31
N PRO A 29 -18.50 -2.90 16.44
CA PRO A 29 -17.58 -1.97 15.78
C PRO A 29 -16.10 -2.26 16.08
N GLU A 30 -15.79 -2.72 17.28
CA GLU A 30 -14.44 -3.10 17.71
C GLU A 30 -13.87 -4.26 16.87
N PHE A 31 -14.70 -5.25 16.56
CA PHE A 31 -14.30 -6.38 15.72
C PHE A 31 -14.00 -5.93 14.29
N ALA A 32 -14.83 -5.03 13.74
CA ALA A 32 -14.61 -4.46 12.41
C ALA A 32 -13.30 -3.66 12.35
N ALA A 33 -12.98 -2.90 13.40
CA ALA A 33 -11.71 -2.17 13.51
C ALA A 33 -10.49 -3.10 13.56
N ILE A 34 -10.55 -4.17 14.36
CA ILE A 34 -9.48 -5.18 14.42
C ILE A 34 -9.30 -5.85 13.06
N LEU A 35 -10.39 -6.27 12.42
CA LEU A 35 -10.35 -6.91 11.11
C LEU A 35 -9.76 -5.97 10.05
N PHE A 36 -10.15 -4.70 10.06
CA PHE A 36 -9.57 -3.67 9.20
C PHE A 36 -8.06 -3.55 9.41
N LEU A 37 -7.59 -3.45 10.66
CA LEU A 37 -6.17 -3.39 10.98
C LEU A 37 -5.41 -4.63 10.48
N LEU A 38 -5.97 -5.83 10.66
CA LEU A 38 -5.35 -7.06 10.17
C LEU A 38 -5.19 -7.05 8.64
N ILE A 39 -6.23 -6.65 7.90
CA ILE A 39 -6.19 -6.54 6.45
C ILE A 39 -5.18 -5.46 6.03
N TRP A 40 -5.16 -4.32 6.72
CA TRP A 40 -4.24 -3.21 6.48
C TRP A 40 -2.78 -3.63 6.63
N PHE A 41 -2.45 -4.31 7.72
CA PHE A 41 -1.11 -4.84 7.96
C PHE A 41 -0.74 -5.92 6.96
N ALA A 42 -1.66 -6.81 6.61
CA ALA A 42 -1.42 -7.84 5.61
C ALA A 42 -1.15 -7.24 4.22
N ALA A 43 -1.89 -6.19 3.83
CA ALA A 43 -1.62 -5.43 2.63
C ALA A 43 -0.25 -4.73 2.69
N GLY A 44 0.04 -3.96 3.75
CA GLY A 44 1.35 -3.29 3.85
C GLY A 44 2.53 -4.26 3.86
N TRP A 45 2.36 -5.45 4.46
CA TRP A 45 3.34 -6.53 4.38
C TRP A 45 3.54 -7.03 2.95
N TYR A 46 2.45 -7.24 2.19
CA TYR A 46 2.53 -7.58 0.77
C TYR A 46 3.31 -6.52 -0.03
N PHE A 47 3.00 -5.24 0.17
CA PHE A 47 3.71 -4.15 -0.49
C PHE A 47 5.20 -4.13 -0.11
N TRP A 48 5.52 -4.31 1.17
CA TRP A 48 6.90 -4.39 1.67
C TRP A 48 7.69 -5.51 0.99
N ASP A 49 7.17 -6.73 1.03
CA ASP A 49 7.79 -7.92 0.47
C ASP A 49 7.99 -7.81 -1.05
N LEU A 50 6.96 -7.32 -1.76
CA LEU A 50 7.03 -7.09 -3.20
C LEU A 50 8.09 -6.03 -3.53
N GLY A 51 8.12 -4.92 -2.80
CA GLY A 51 9.10 -3.85 -3.00
C GLY A 51 10.53 -4.31 -2.77
N GLY A 52 10.76 -5.17 -1.76
CA GLY A 52 12.06 -5.79 -1.50
C GLY A 52 12.52 -6.65 -2.68
N GLN A 53 11.68 -7.59 -3.12
CA GLN A 53 11.99 -8.48 -4.25
C GLN A 53 12.23 -7.72 -5.55
N LEU A 54 11.43 -6.68 -5.81
CA LEU A 54 11.63 -5.85 -6.98
C LEU A 54 12.94 -5.06 -6.88
N SER A 55 13.27 -4.53 -5.70
CA SER A 55 14.49 -3.74 -5.50
C SER A 55 15.77 -4.54 -5.77
N GLU A 56 15.80 -5.83 -5.40
CA GLU A 56 16.94 -6.73 -5.63
C GLU A 56 17.18 -7.01 -7.12
N ARG A 57 16.15 -6.87 -7.96
CA ARG A 57 16.20 -7.20 -9.40
C ARG A 57 16.18 -5.99 -10.31
N LEU A 58 16.19 -4.78 -9.73
CA LEU A 58 16.20 -3.54 -10.51
C LEU A 58 17.42 -3.48 -11.42
N PRO A 59 17.27 -3.04 -12.69
CA PRO A 59 18.42 -2.80 -13.56
C PRO A 59 19.31 -1.69 -13.00
N ALA A 60 20.62 -1.82 -13.22
CA ALA A 60 21.58 -0.75 -12.95
C ALA A 60 21.15 0.52 -13.72
N GLY A 61 20.98 1.62 -12.98
CA GLY A 61 20.52 2.90 -13.53
C GLY A 61 19.04 3.25 -13.24
N SER A 62 18.27 2.38 -12.59
CA SER A 62 16.93 2.79 -12.11
C SER A 62 17.05 3.88 -11.03
N LYS A 63 16.28 4.95 -11.17
CA LYS A 63 16.32 6.15 -10.30
C LYS A 63 15.45 6.02 -9.04
N VAL A 64 14.81 4.88 -8.81
CA VAL A 64 13.88 4.70 -7.69
C VAL A 64 14.61 4.45 -6.38
N ASN A 65 14.20 5.12 -5.30
CA ASN A 65 14.85 5.02 -4.00
C ASN A 65 14.10 4.04 -3.08
N TYR A 66 14.72 2.88 -2.84
CA TYR A 66 14.19 1.82 -1.97
C TYR A 66 14.13 2.21 -0.49
N ARG A 67 15.08 3.01 0.00
CA ARG A 67 15.04 3.50 1.40
C ARG A 67 13.81 4.37 1.64
N ARG A 68 13.50 5.26 0.70
CA ARG A 68 12.29 6.11 0.77
C ARG A 68 11.01 5.29 0.71
N PHE A 69 11.00 4.22 -0.09
CA PHE A 69 9.88 3.29 -0.16
C PHE A 69 9.64 2.61 1.18
N LYS A 70 10.68 2.05 1.81
CA LYS A 70 10.56 1.42 3.13
C LYS A 70 10.02 2.37 4.19
N VAL A 71 10.56 3.60 4.26
CA VAL A 71 10.04 4.62 5.19
C VAL A 71 8.56 4.91 4.92
N GLY A 72 8.18 5.02 3.64
CA GLY A 72 6.79 5.23 3.26
C GLY A 72 5.86 4.11 3.66
N VAL A 73 6.27 2.85 3.47
CA VAL A 73 5.45 1.69 3.88
C VAL A 73 5.27 1.67 5.40
N VAL A 74 6.32 1.89 6.19
CA VAL A 74 6.20 1.98 7.65
C VAL A 74 5.27 3.14 8.05
N TYR A 75 5.43 4.31 7.42
CA TYR A 75 4.60 5.47 7.71
C TYR A 75 3.11 5.18 7.45
N ILE A 76 2.78 4.60 6.30
CA ILE A 76 1.40 4.20 5.94
C ILE A 76 0.84 3.15 6.90
N LEU A 77 1.68 2.22 7.40
CA LEU A 77 1.24 1.22 8.37
C LEU A 77 0.96 1.80 9.75
N VAL A 78 1.80 2.73 10.22
CA VAL A 78 1.74 3.26 11.59
C VAL A 78 0.64 4.31 11.75
N VAL A 79 0.44 5.20 10.76
CA VAL A 79 -0.47 6.34 10.89
C VAL A 79 -1.92 5.95 11.19
N PRO A 80 -2.54 4.96 10.52
CA PRO A 80 -3.90 4.51 10.85
C PRO A 80 -4.01 3.87 12.24
N VAL A 81 -2.95 3.22 12.74
CA VAL A 81 -2.92 2.67 14.10
C VAL A 81 -2.94 3.79 15.14
N ILE A 82 -2.18 4.85 14.88
CA ILE A 82 -2.21 6.06 15.70
C ILE A 82 -3.64 6.61 15.70
N PHE A 83 -4.25 6.83 14.53
CA PHE A 83 -5.61 7.36 14.44
C PHE A 83 -6.67 6.46 15.08
N ALA A 84 -6.52 5.13 15.01
CA ALA A 84 -7.44 4.20 15.64
C ALA A 84 -7.35 4.21 17.18
N TRP A 85 -6.24 4.66 17.76
CA TRP A 85 -6.04 4.74 19.21
C TRP A 85 -6.72 5.98 19.84
N PHE A 86 -6.89 7.04 19.06
CA PHE A 86 -7.51 8.28 19.54
C PHE A 86 -9.04 8.26 19.36
N PRO A 87 -9.81 8.81 20.31
CA PRO A 87 -11.27 8.91 20.18
C PRO A 87 -11.68 9.71 18.94
N GLN A 88 -12.67 9.22 18.19
CA GLN A 88 -13.14 9.85 16.94
C GLN A 88 -13.65 11.28 17.17
N ASP A 89 -14.22 11.52 18.34
CA ASP A 89 -14.79 12.79 18.79
C ASP A 89 -13.71 13.89 18.92
N GLU A 90 -12.45 13.48 19.14
CA GLU A 90 -11.31 14.40 19.24
C GLU A 90 -10.82 14.89 17.87
N PHE A 91 -11.27 14.30 16.77
CA PHE A 91 -10.84 14.65 15.41
C PHE A 91 -11.81 15.55 14.64
N LEU A 92 -13.02 15.79 15.16
CA LEU A 92 -13.96 16.74 14.56
C LEU A 92 -13.47 18.18 14.82
N LEU A 93 -13.11 18.89 13.74
CA LEU A 93 -12.83 20.33 13.76
C LEU A 93 -14.11 21.09 14.13
N ASN A 94 -14.31 21.34 15.43
CA ASN A 94 -15.33 22.24 15.91
C ASN A 94 -14.71 23.63 16.17
N ASN A 95 -15.45 24.70 15.87
CA ASN A 95 -14.97 26.09 15.90
C ASN A 95 -14.78 26.67 17.32
N TYR A 96 -15.08 25.89 18.36
CA TYR A 96 -14.90 26.31 19.74
C TYR A 96 -13.44 26.05 20.15
N THR A 97 -12.69 27.14 20.34
CA THR A 97 -11.35 27.23 20.97
C THR A 97 -10.14 26.60 20.23
N PRO A 98 -9.41 27.38 19.40
CA PRO A 98 -8.09 27.03 18.87
C PRO A 98 -7.02 26.74 19.94
N SER A 99 -7.19 27.26 21.16
CA SER A 99 -6.29 27.06 22.30
C SER A 99 -6.35 25.66 22.91
N GLU A 100 -7.47 24.95 22.75
CA GLU A 100 -7.65 23.59 23.30
C GLU A 100 -7.25 22.50 22.30
N TYR A 101 -7.17 22.85 21.01
CA TYR A 101 -7.05 21.90 19.91
C TYR A 101 -5.94 22.22 18.90
N GLY A 102 -4.92 23.01 19.29
CA GLY A 102 -3.80 23.38 18.40
C GLY A 102 -3.10 22.19 17.73
N TRP A 103 -3.11 21.01 18.37
CA TRP A 103 -2.57 19.76 17.82
C TRP A 103 -3.34 19.23 16.59
N ARG A 104 -4.61 19.63 16.40
CA ARG A 104 -5.41 19.23 15.23
C ARG A 104 -4.86 19.79 13.92
N TRP A 105 -4.21 20.96 13.96
CA TRP A 105 -3.52 21.51 12.77
C TRP A 105 -2.33 20.66 12.34
N ALA A 106 -1.73 19.89 13.25
CA ALA A 106 -0.69 18.91 12.92
C ALA A 106 -1.23 17.70 12.14
N MET A 107 -2.55 17.50 12.08
CA MET A 107 -3.15 16.46 11.24
C MET A 107 -2.99 16.75 9.75
N ILE A 108 -3.05 18.02 9.35
CA ILE A 108 -2.89 18.40 7.93
C ILE A 108 -1.54 17.93 7.37
N PRO A 109 -0.37 18.26 7.95
CA PRO A 109 0.90 17.76 7.45
C PRO A 109 1.01 16.23 7.57
N VAL A 110 0.43 15.61 8.60
CA VAL A 110 0.42 14.14 8.74
C VAL A 110 -0.35 13.47 7.59
N GLN A 111 -1.52 14.00 7.23
CA GLN A 111 -2.35 13.51 6.12
C GLN A 111 -1.71 13.79 4.76
N LEU A 112 -1.11 14.97 4.55
CA LEU A 112 -0.37 15.27 3.33
C LEU A 112 0.85 14.36 3.18
N ALA A 113 1.59 14.10 4.26
CA ALA A 113 2.69 13.14 4.27
C ALA A 113 2.19 11.71 3.99
N PHE A 114 1.02 11.33 4.52
CA PHE A 114 0.40 10.03 4.23
C PHE A 114 0.09 9.89 2.74
N GLY A 115 -0.57 10.89 2.14
CA GLY A 115 -0.82 10.93 0.70
C GLY A 115 0.47 10.86 -0.11
N TYR A 116 1.47 11.66 0.28
CA TYR A 116 2.79 11.66 -0.34
C TYR A 116 3.43 10.27 -0.35
N PHE A 117 3.48 9.58 0.79
CA PHE A 117 4.08 8.26 0.90
C PHE A 117 3.26 7.19 0.17
N ALA A 118 1.92 7.29 0.18
CA ALA A 118 1.06 6.40 -0.58
C ALA A 118 1.36 6.51 -2.09
N PHE A 119 1.37 7.72 -2.64
CA PHE A 119 1.72 7.94 -4.04
C PHE A 119 3.15 7.52 -4.37
N TYR A 120 4.12 7.79 -3.48
CA TYR A 120 5.50 7.39 -3.70
C TYR A 120 5.65 5.85 -3.72
N ASN A 121 4.95 5.13 -2.84
CA ASN A 121 5.00 3.67 -2.82
C ASN A 121 4.39 3.06 -4.08
N LEU A 122 3.25 3.59 -4.54
CA LEU A 122 2.65 3.19 -5.80
C LEU A 122 3.59 3.49 -6.98
N TYR A 123 4.21 4.67 -7.00
CA TYR A 123 5.21 5.05 -8.00
C TYR A 123 6.41 4.11 -7.99
N PHE A 124 6.96 3.80 -6.82
CA PHE A 124 8.13 2.92 -6.67
C PHE A 124 7.83 1.55 -7.28
N LEU A 125 6.73 0.92 -6.88
CA LEU A 125 6.36 -0.41 -7.38
C LEU A 125 6.06 -0.39 -8.88
N SER A 126 5.28 0.60 -9.32
CA SER A 126 4.94 0.78 -10.75
C SER A 126 6.19 0.94 -11.60
N LYS A 127 7.11 1.81 -11.17
CA LYS A 127 8.33 2.11 -11.89
C LYS A 127 9.31 0.93 -11.86
N ALA A 128 9.38 0.20 -10.75
CA ALA A 128 10.23 -0.98 -10.66
C ALA A 128 9.76 -2.10 -11.60
N VAL A 129 8.47 -2.42 -11.63
CA VAL A 129 7.90 -3.38 -12.58
C VAL A 129 8.11 -2.92 -14.02
N LEU A 130 7.85 -1.65 -14.31
CA LEU A 130 8.04 -1.08 -15.64
C LEU A 130 9.49 -1.17 -16.12
N ASP A 131 10.46 -0.76 -15.29
CA ASP A 131 11.87 -0.75 -15.66
C ASP A 131 12.37 -2.18 -15.99
N MET A 132 11.90 -3.17 -15.23
CA MET A 132 12.22 -4.58 -15.52
C MET A 132 11.55 -5.09 -16.80
N ARG A 133 10.32 -4.68 -17.10
CA ARG A 133 9.64 -5.07 -18.34
C ARG A 133 10.20 -4.38 -19.58
N ASN A 134 10.61 -3.12 -19.46
CA ASN A 134 11.35 -2.41 -20.50
C ASN A 134 12.68 -3.12 -20.80
N LYS A 135 13.38 -3.62 -19.77
CA LYS A 135 14.59 -4.46 -19.97
C LYS A 135 14.31 -5.76 -20.72
N GLN A 136 13.09 -6.31 -20.59
CA GLN A 136 12.62 -7.47 -21.35
C GLN A 136 12.13 -7.11 -22.78
N GLY A 137 12.30 -5.86 -23.23
CA GLY A 137 11.89 -5.40 -24.55
C GLY A 137 10.41 -5.02 -24.67
N ARG A 138 9.65 -4.98 -23.56
CA ARG A 138 8.24 -4.56 -23.57
C ARG A 138 8.14 -3.07 -23.26
N GLN A 139 7.78 -2.26 -24.26
CA GLN A 139 7.55 -0.83 -24.06
C GLN A 139 6.13 -0.61 -23.54
N GLU A 140 6.02 -0.21 -22.28
CA GLU A 140 4.73 0.06 -21.62
C GLU A 140 4.75 1.41 -20.90
N HIS A 141 3.58 1.85 -20.46
CA HIS A 141 3.44 3.17 -19.84
C HIS A 141 3.36 3.09 -18.31
N LEU A 142 4.07 4.00 -17.62
CA LEU A 142 4.05 4.10 -16.16
C LEU A 142 2.65 4.31 -15.60
N VAL A 143 1.85 5.13 -16.26
CA VAL A 143 0.48 5.47 -15.83
C VAL A 143 -0.38 4.22 -15.71
N GLN A 144 -0.22 3.25 -16.63
CA GLN A 144 -0.94 1.99 -16.56
C GLN A 144 -0.66 1.25 -15.25
N TYR A 145 0.61 1.13 -14.86
CA TYR A 145 1.00 0.48 -13.61
C TYR A 145 0.51 1.23 -12.38
N LEU A 146 0.63 2.56 -12.38
CA LEU A 146 0.11 3.40 -11.30
C LEU A 146 -1.38 3.15 -11.08
N LEU A 147 -2.19 3.14 -12.15
CA LEU A 147 -3.62 2.88 -12.06
C LEU A 147 -3.92 1.44 -11.61
N LEU A 148 -3.15 0.45 -12.06
CA LEU A 148 -3.32 -0.94 -11.63
C LEU A 148 -3.01 -1.15 -10.15
N PHE A 149 -1.97 -0.49 -9.62
CA PHE A 149 -1.70 -0.52 -8.19
C PHE A 149 -2.69 0.32 -7.38
N TRP A 150 -3.20 1.44 -7.93
CA TRP A 150 -4.17 2.32 -7.28
C TRP A 150 -5.56 1.69 -7.17
N PHE A 151 -6.09 1.13 -8.25
CA PHE A 151 -7.41 0.49 -8.30
C PHE A 151 -7.41 -0.94 -7.77
N PHE A 152 -6.70 -1.17 -6.67
CA PHE A 152 -6.81 -2.40 -5.92
C PHE A 152 -8.24 -2.51 -5.34
N PRO A 153 -8.93 -3.67 -5.41
CA PRO A 153 -8.43 -5.00 -5.77
C PRO A 153 -8.48 -5.32 -7.28
N ILE A 154 -9.18 -4.55 -8.12
CA ILE A 154 -9.42 -4.92 -9.53
C ILE A 154 -8.10 -4.99 -10.31
N GLY A 155 -7.18 -4.06 -10.07
CA GLY A 155 -5.92 -3.99 -10.80
C GLY A 155 -5.00 -5.20 -10.58
N ILE A 156 -5.17 -5.97 -9.49
CA ILE A 156 -4.28 -7.10 -9.17
C ILE A 156 -4.37 -8.24 -10.18
N PHE A 157 -5.53 -8.43 -10.82
CA PHE A 157 -5.72 -9.48 -11.84
C PHE A 157 -4.81 -9.27 -13.05
N PHE A 158 -4.63 -8.00 -13.44
CA PHE A 158 -3.77 -7.65 -14.55
C PHE A 158 -2.32 -7.49 -14.11
N LEU A 159 -2.09 -7.11 -12.85
CA LEU A 159 -0.77 -6.81 -12.32
C LEU A 159 0.00 -8.09 -11.93
N GLN A 160 -0.66 -9.06 -11.31
CA GLN A 160 -0.04 -10.29 -10.84
C GLN A 160 0.69 -11.10 -11.93
N PRO A 161 0.11 -11.43 -13.10
CA PRO A 161 0.84 -12.14 -14.15
C PRO A 161 2.06 -11.35 -14.65
N ARG A 162 2.03 -10.02 -14.54
CA ARG A 162 3.16 -9.15 -14.92
C ARG A 162 4.27 -9.18 -13.88
N ILE A 163 3.92 -9.11 -12.59
CA ILE A 163 4.87 -9.30 -11.48
C ILE A 163 5.54 -10.67 -11.58
N ASP A 164 4.75 -11.73 -11.80
CA ASP A 164 5.27 -13.09 -11.92
C ASP A 164 6.22 -13.27 -13.12
N SER A 165 5.94 -12.59 -14.25
CA SER A 165 6.86 -12.63 -15.39
C SER A 165 8.22 -11.98 -15.12
N VAL A 166 8.29 -11.06 -14.17
CA VAL A 166 9.50 -10.33 -13.78
C VAL A 166 10.25 -11.05 -12.64
N LEU A 167 9.50 -11.57 -11.66
CA LEU A 167 10.05 -12.27 -10.50
C LEU A 167 10.25 -13.79 -10.72
N GLY A 168 9.61 -14.35 -11.73
CA GLY A 168 9.69 -15.78 -12.08
C GLY A 168 10.91 -16.16 -12.89
N GLY A 169 11.61 -15.19 -13.50
CA GLY A 169 12.89 -15.44 -14.19
C GLY A 169 14.03 -15.78 -13.22
N PRO A 170 15.05 -16.55 -13.66
CA PRO A 170 16.21 -16.88 -12.83
C PRO A 170 16.95 -15.61 -12.37
N LEU A 171 17.41 -15.62 -11.12
CA LEU A 171 18.31 -14.60 -10.58
C LEU A 171 19.58 -14.60 -11.45
N ARG A 172 19.87 -13.49 -12.11
CA ARG A 172 21.16 -13.25 -12.78
C ARG A 172 21.99 -12.34 -11.92
#